data_AF-A0A9W6JZ26-F1
#
_entry.id   AF-A0A9W6JZ26-F1
#
_cell.length_a   1.000
_cell.length_b   1.000
_cell.length_c   1.000
_cell.angle_alpha   90.00
_cell.angle_beta   90.00
_cell.angle_gamma   90.00
#
_symmetry.space_group_name_H-M   'P 1'
#
loop_
_entity.id
_entity.type
_entity.pdbx_description
1 polymer ?
#
loop_
_entity_poly.entity_id
_entity_poly.type
_entity_poly.pdbx_seq_one_letter_code
_entity_poly.pdbx_strand_id
1 'polypeptide(L)' 'MKSPTTRRPMGSARDAAEAAFKAATAKPAADLPVAKAPPLPNAKELVSVRLDREVLAHFQEAGAGWQERINAALRKAAGL' A
#
# COMPACT_ATOMS: atom_id res chain seq x y z
N MET A 1 -36.47 -5.51 55.02
CA MET A 1 -37.04 -5.18 53.69
C MET A 1 -35.95 -5.29 52.65
N LYS A 2 -36.24 -5.89 51.49
CA LYS A 2 -35.26 -6.28 50.45
C LYS A 2 -34.85 -5.05 49.62
N SER A 3 -33.55 -4.76 49.51
CA SER A 3 -33.03 -3.66 48.68
C SER A 3 -33.17 -3.99 47.19
N PRO A 4 -33.61 -3.04 46.34
CA PRO A 4 -33.77 -3.29 44.91
C PRO A 4 -32.40 -3.33 44.23
N THR A 5 -32.10 -4.47 43.61
CA THR A 5 -30.96 -4.62 42.71
C THR A 5 -31.20 -3.75 41.47
N THR A 6 -30.43 -2.68 41.30
CA THR A 6 -30.47 -1.86 40.08
C THR A 6 -29.89 -2.70 38.94
N ARG A 7 -30.80 -3.27 38.14
CA ARG A 7 -30.49 -4.03 36.94
C ARG A 7 -29.57 -3.18 36.04
N ARG A 8 -28.35 -3.66 35.79
CA ARG A 8 -27.43 -3.09 34.78
C ARG A 8 -28.18 -3.08 33.43
N PRO A 9 -28.49 -1.92 32.83
CA PRO A 9 -29.20 -1.90 31.57
C PRO A 9 -28.33 -2.56 30.50
N MET A 10 -28.93 -3.51 29.79
CA MET A 10 -28.38 -4.17 28.62
C MET A 10 -28.00 -3.11 27.57
N GLY A 11 -26.74 -3.13 27.12
CA GLY A 11 -26.17 -2.17 26.16
C GLY A 11 -25.71 -0.89 26.83
N SER A 12 -24.42 -0.80 27.17
CA SER A 12 -23.89 0.37 27.85
C SER A 12 -23.76 1.55 26.88
N ALA A 13 -23.88 2.78 27.39
CA ALA A 13 -23.66 3.99 26.60
C ALA A 13 -22.26 4.02 25.94
N ARG A 14 -21.29 3.29 26.51
CA ARG A 14 -19.97 3.07 25.91
C ARG A 14 -20.03 2.24 24.63
N ASP A 15 -20.83 1.18 24.59
CA ASP A 15 -20.98 0.34 23.39
C ASP A 15 -21.58 1.15 22.23
N ALA A 16 -22.57 2.01 22.53
CA ALA A 16 -23.14 2.92 21.53
C ALA A 16 -22.14 3.98 21.05
N ALA A 17 -21.30 4.51 21.96
CA ALA A 17 -20.26 5.47 21.61
C ALA A 17 -19.14 4.84 20.77
N GLU A 18 -18.72 3.62 21.08
CA GLU A 18 -17.74 2.87 20.30
C GLU A 18 -18.26 2.53 18.90
N ALA A 19 -19.54 2.16 18.78
CA ALA A 19 -20.18 1.92 17.48
C ALA A 19 -20.23 3.20 16.63
N ALA A 20 -20.60 4.33 17.22
CA ALA A 20 -20.61 5.63 16.54
C ALA A 20 -19.21 6.06 16.09
N PHE A 21 -18.20 5.86 16.94
CA PHE A 21 -16.80 6.19 16.62
C PHE A 21 -16.26 5.29 15.50
N LYS A 22 -16.56 3.98 15.53
CA LYS A 22 -16.16 3.04 14.49
C LYS A 22 -16.83 3.35 13.15
N ALA A 23 -18.10 3.75 13.15
CA ALA A 23 -18.79 4.16 11.93
C ALA A 23 -18.21 5.45 11.32
N ALA A 24 -17.81 6.41 12.15
CA ALA A 24 -17.23 7.68 11.69
C ALA A 24 -15.77 7.58 11.24
N THR A 25 -15.00 6.64 11.80
CA THR A 25 -13.56 6.48 11.51
C THR A 25 -13.23 5.31 10.58
N ALA A 26 -14.19 4.42 10.32
CA ALA A 26 -14.10 3.46 9.24
C ALA A 26 -14.12 4.21 7.91
N LYS A 27 -12.91 4.58 7.44
CA LYS A 27 -12.67 4.95 6.05
C LYS A 27 -13.28 3.83 5.21
N PRO A 28 -14.28 4.09 4.36
CA PRO A 28 -14.74 3.10 3.42
C PRO A 28 -13.49 2.64 2.67
N ALA A 29 -13.14 1.36 2.81
CA ALA A 29 -12.25 0.74 1.87
C ALA A 29 -13.00 0.89 0.55
N ALA A 30 -12.64 1.93 -0.18
CA ALA A 30 -13.11 2.14 -1.51
C ALA A 30 -12.51 0.97 -2.28
N ASP A 31 -13.28 -0.11 -2.37
CA ASP A 31 -13.33 -1.03 -3.50
C ASP A 31 -13.68 -0.20 -4.76
N LEU A 32 -12.86 0.79 -5.06
CA LEU A 32 -12.66 1.24 -6.39
C LEU A 32 -11.74 0.17 -6.96
N PRO A 33 -12.16 -0.66 -7.93
CA PRO A 33 -11.17 -1.32 -8.76
C PRO A 33 -10.27 -0.20 -9.23
N VAL A 34 -9.01 -0.16 -8.79
CA VAL A 34 -8.08 0.83 -9.33
C VAL A 34 -8.14 0.55 -10.81
N ALA A 35 -8.74 1.49 -11.56
CA ALA A 35 -8.97 1.30 -12.96
C ALA A 35 -7.59 1.02 -13.52
N LYS A 36 -7.35 -0.24 -13.94
CA LYS A 36 -6.13 -0.60 -14.64
C LYS A 36 -6.19 0.25 -15.90
N ALA A 37 -5.53 1.41 -15.85
CA ALA A 37 -5.35 2.23 -17.02
C ALA A 37 -4.85 1.29 -18.12
N PRO A 38 -5.39 1.38 -19.35
CA PRO A 38 -4.89 0.58 -20.46
C PRO A 38 -3.37 0.68 -20.46
N PRO A 39 -2.64 -0.45 -20.49
CA PRO A 39 -1.18 -0.41 -20.45
C PRO A 39 -0.72 0.50 -21.58
N LEU A 40 -0.05 1.59 -21.21
CA LEU A 40 0.49 2.53 -22.18
C LEU A 40 1.39 1.74 -23.13
N PRO A 41 1.31 1.98 -24.45
CA PRO A 41 2.28 1.41 -25.37
C PRO A 41 3.68 1.87 -24.90
N ASN A 42 4.57 0.90 -24.61
CA ASN A 42 5.92 1.09 -24.05
C ASN A 42 6.01 1.37 -22.53
N ALA A 43 5.02 0.97 -21.74
CA ALA A 43 5.12 1.00 -20.28
C ALA A 43 6.27 0.12 -19.75
N LYS A 44 6.92 0.55 -18.66
CA LYS A 44 7.91 -0.26 -17.92
C LYS A 44 7.17 -1.30 -17.09
N GLU A 45 7.60 -2.55 -17.17
CA GLU A 45 7.07 -3.62 -16.34
C GLU A 45 7.90 -3.78 -15.06
N LEU A 46 7.23 -3.91 -13.91
CA LEU A 46 7.89 -4.19 -12.65
C LEU A 46 8.19 -5.69 -12.57
N VAL A 47 9.46 -6.05 -12.72
CA VAL A 47 9.93 -7.44 -12.65
C VAL A 47 10.92 -7.61 -11.50
N SER A 48 10.91 -8.79 -10.87
CA SER A 48 11.88 -9.16 -9.85
C SER A 48 13.05 -9.90 -10.51
N VAL A 49 14.21 -9.26 -10.60
CA VAL A 49 15.45 -9.81 -11.15
C VAL A 49 16.54 -9.80 -10.07
N ARG A 50 17.39 -10.84 -10.05
CA ARG A 50 18.58 -10.88 -9.18
C ARG A 50 19.75 -10.23 -9.90
N LEU A 51 20.39 -9.26 -9.25
CA LEU A 51 21.57 -8.54 -9.75
C LEU A 51 22.70 -8.67 -8.73
N ASP A 52 23.94 -8.69 -9.21
CA ASP A 52 25.11 -8.69 -8.34
C ASP A 52 25.21 -7.40 -7.51
N ARG A 53 25.76 -7.50 -6.30
CA ARG A 53 25.91 -6.34 -5.40
C ARG A 53 26.78 -5.24 -6.00
N GLU A 54 27.87 -5.61 -6.66
CA GLU A 54 28.79 -4.67 -7.30
C GLU A 54 28.09 -3.86 -8.40
N VAL A 55 27.24 -4.53 -9.20
CA VAL A 55 26.45 -3.89 -10.26
C VAL A 55 25.44 -2.91 -9.65
N LEU A 56 24.71 -3.34 -8.61
CA LEU A 56 23.77 -2.46 -7.91
C LEU A 56 24.47 -1.24 -7.29
N ALA A 57 25.61 -1.46 -6.62
CA ALA A 57 26.41 -0.39 -6.02
C ALA A 57 26.85 0.63 -7.08
N HIS A 58 27.42 0.16 -8.19
CA HIS A 58 27.86 1.02 -9.29
C HIS A 58 26.75 1.95 -9.81
N PHE A 59 25.53 1.45 -10.00
CA PHE A 59 24.43 2.30 -10.48
C PHE A 59 23.87 3.23 -9.40
N GLN A 60 23.81 2.77 -8.15
CA GLN A 60 23.31 3.54 -7.00
C GLN A 60 24.25 4.68 -6.58
N GLU A 61 25.56 4.53 -6.74
CA GLU A 61 26.56 5.58 -6.45
C GLU A 61 26.28 6.88 -7.21
N ALA A 62 25.79 6.78 -8.44
CA ALA A 62 25.39 7.94 -9.24
C ALA A 62 24.07 8.59 -8.78
N GLY A 63 23.47 8.14 -7.66
CA GLY A 63 22.33 8.76 -7.01
C GLY A 63 20.98 8.52 -7.68
N ALA A 64 20.07 9.50 -7.57
CA ALA A 64 18.71 9.41 -8.12
C ALA A 64 18.70 9.00 -9.61
N GLY A 65 17.71 8.21 -10.02
CA GLY A 65 17.59 7.72 -11.39
C GLY A 65 18.47 6.51 -11.75
N TRP A 66 19.08 5.84 -10.77
CA TRP A 66 19.90 4.65 -11.02
C TRP A 66 19.15 3.52 -11.75
N GLN A 67 17.84 3.36 -11.49
CA GLN A 67 17.00 2.40 -12.19
C GLN A 67 16.82 2.75 -13.68
N GLU A 68 16.81 4.03 -14.04
CA GLU A 68 16.75 4.44 -15.43
C GLU A 68 18.07 4.13 -16.14
N ARG A 69 19.19 4.37 -15.46
CA ARG A 69 20.53 4.11 -16.00
C ARG A 69 20.79 2.63 -16.23
N ILE A 70 20.40 1.76 -15.29
CA ILE A 70 20.54 0.32 -15.49
C ILE A 70 19.63 -0.16 -16.62
N ASN A 71 18.41 0.35 -16.74
CA ASN A 71 17.53 0.01 -17.87
C ASN A 71 18.11 0.48 -19.22
N ALA A 72 18.71 1.67 -19.28
CA ALA A 72 19.39 2.16 -20.47
C ALA A 72 20.60 1.30 -20.85
N ALA A 73 21.38 0.85 -19.87
CA ALA A 73 22.50 -0.07 -20.10
C ALA A 73 22.01 -1.43 -20.64
N LEU A 74 20.91 -1.96 -20.10
CA LEU A 74 20.30 -3.20 -20.59
C LEU A 74 19.79 -3.06 -22.02
N ARG A 75 19.15 -1.94 -22.39
CA ARG A 75 18.74 -1.65 -23.77
C ARG A 75 19.94 -1.61 -24.72
N LYS A 76 20.99 -0.88 -24.35
CA LYS A 76 22.22 -0.80 -25.13
C LYS A 76 22.86 -2.18 -25.34
N ALA A 77 22.89 -3.02 -24.31
CA ALA A 77 23.43 -4.39 -24.40
C ALA A 77 22.56 -5.31 -25.28
N ALA A 78 21.24 -5.12 -25.27
CA ALA A 78 20.29 -5.85 -26.10
C ALA A 78 20.19 -5.31 -27.55
N GLY A 79 20.78 -4.14 -27.85
CA GLY A 79 20.66 -3.47 -29.15
C GLY A 79 19.31 -2.79 -29.38
N LEU A 80 18.61 -2.39 -28.31
CA LEU A 80 17.32 -1.69 -28.31
C LEU A 80 17.48 -0.17 -28.20
#